data_AF-A0A0C4ERL8-F1
#
_entry.id   AF-A0A0C4ERL8-F1
#
_cell.length_a   1.000
_cell.length_b   1.000
_cell.length_c   1.000
_cell.angle_alpha   90.00
_cell.angle_beta   90.00
_cell.angle_gamma   90.00
#
_symmetry.space_group_name_H-M   'P 1'
#
loop_
_entity.id
_entity.type
_entity.pdbx_description
1 polymer ?
#
loop_
_entity_poly.entity_id
_entity_poly.type
_entity_poly.pdbx_seq_one_letter_code
_entity_poly.pdbx_strand_id
1 'polypeptide(L)'
;MPPPPHRRQKSVKKGIQFTLMVVGASGSGRTTFVNTLVEQKGWLNHSEPSDPATAHEPRPFIKVHKQTIELEQDGIPVRLTVCDTPGFGDNIDNEMAFSTISDYLEKQCHDILGEESRIKRNARLEDNRVHALLYFIPPTGHSLREMDIELMKRLSPLVNVIPVIGRLTASLSIMQDIEHYEIPIYNFPFDPEEDDDDVIAENSELRASLPFALVGSEEEVEFLYENYREKALSRGTANPADESIPPDDIVNRSFKLKEEQLRKEEEKLKEIELRVQREISEKRQELLAREESLRNMEVRASNLFMNVL
;
A
#
# COMPACT_ATOMS: atom_id res chain seq x y z
N MET A 1 31.17 37.11 25.59
CA MET A 1 30.86 35.67 25.43
C MET A 1 29.86 35.55 24.30
N PRO A 2 30.15 34.80 23.23
CA PRO A 2 29.12 34.45 22.26
C PRO A 2 28.11 33.50 22.93
N PRO A 3 26.83 33.51 22.51
CA PRO A 3 25.84 32.59 23.07
C PRO A 3 26.23 31.14 22.75
N PRO A 4 25.89 30.16 23.60
CA PRO A 4 26.22 28.77 23.34
C PRO A 4 25.52 28.30 22.04
N PRO A 5 26.14 27.41 21.26
CA PRO A 5 25.54 26.87 20.06
C PRO A 5 24.22 26.19 20.42
N HIS A 6 23.18 26.53 19.67
CA HIS A 6 21.87 25.91 19.79
C HIS A 6 22.07 24.39 19.77
N ARG A 7 21.82 23.77 20.92
CA ARG A 7 21.68 22.33 21.06
C ARG A 7 20.63 21.93 20.05
N ARG A 8 21.03 21.39 18.89
CA ARG A 8 20.14 20.62 18.00
C ARG A 8 19.44 19.66 18.94
N GLN A 9 18.19 19.97 19.27
CA GLN A 9 17.34 19.03 19.98
C GLN A 9 17.33 17.80 19.09
N LYS A 10 17.96 16.72 19.55
CA LYS A 10 17.68 15.40 19.00
C LYS A 10 16.19 15.23 19.23
N SER A 11 15.40 15.51 18.19
CA SER A 11 14.00 15.20 18.13
C SER A 11 13.93 13.71 18.40
N VAL A 12 13.53 13.34 19.61
CA VAL A 12 13.03 11.99 19.86
C VAL A 12 11.88 11.87 18.86
N LYS A 13 12.10 11.11 17.79
CA LYS A 13 11.12 10.89 16.72
C LYS A 13 9.83 10.46 17.41
N LYS A 14 8.84 11.36 17.52
CA LYS A 14 7.53 11.01 18.08
C LYS A 14 7.00 9.89 17.21
N GLY A 15 6.57 8.79 17.83
CA GLY A 15 5.98 7.69 17.09
C GLY A 15 4.74 8.14 16.33
N ILE A 16 4.47 7.48 15.21
CA ILE A 16 3.29 7.72 14.38
C ILE A 16 2.18 6.82 14.90
N GLN A 17 1.00 7.36 15.16
CA GLN A 17 -0.20 6.57 15.42
C GLN A 17 -1.08 6.63 14.18
N PHE A 18 -1.42 5.47 13.63
CA PHE A 18 -2.16 5.38 12.40
C PHE A 18 -3.24 4.29 12.49
N THR A 19 -4.49 4.71 12.37
CA THR A 19 -5.66 3.82 12.26
C THR A 19 -6.08 3.66 10.80
N LEU A 20 -6.10 2.42 10.33
CA LEU A 20 -6.54 2.00 9.00
C LEU A 20 -7.83 1.19 9.13
N MET A 21 -8.82 1.44 8.29
CA MET A 21 -10.02 0.60 8.20
C MET A 21 -10.04 -0.15 6.88
N VAL A 22 -10.42 -1.43 6.91
CA VAL A 22 -10.46 -2.28 5.72
C VAL A 22 -11.89 -2.70 5.46
N VAL A 23 -12.39 -2.38 4.26
CA VAL A 23 -13.79 -2.54 3.86
C VAL A 23 -13.85 -3.13 2.46
N GLY A 24 -14.82 -4.02 2.21
CA GLY A 24 -15.03 -4.61 0.89
C GLY A 24 -15.84 -5.91 0.98
N ALA A 25 -16.09 -6.50 -0.18
CA ALA A 25 -16.91 -7.71 -0.24
C ALA A 25 -16.22 -8.92 0.44
N SER A 26 -17.00 -9.94 0.79
CA SER A 26 -16.45 -11.25 1.13
C SER A 26 -15.56 -11.77 -0.01
N GLY A 27 -14.44 -12.42 0.32
CA GLY A 27 -13.52 -12.98 -0.69
C GLY A 27 -12.69 -11.95 -1.48
N SER A 28 -12.72 -10.66 -1.13
CA SER A 28 -11.97 -9.61 -1.84
C SER A 28 -10.47 -9.53 -1.48
N GLY A 29 -9.94 -10.43 -0.64
CA GLY A 29 -8.52 -10.44 -0.24
C GLY A 29 -8.14 -9.53 0.94
N ARG A 30 -9.12 -8.93 1.63
CA ARG A 30 -8.92 -8.01 2.79
C ARG A 30 -8.07 -8.60 3.91
N THR A 31 -8.46 -9.76 4.43
CA THR A 31 -7.76 -10.46 5.52
C THR A 31 -6.34 -10.84 5.08
N THR A 32 -6.19 -11.33 3.85
CA THR A 32 -4.89 -11.68 3.25
C THR A 32 -3.99 -10.46 3.19
N PHE A 33 -4.49 -9.32 2.68
CA PHE A 33 -3.73 -8.08 2.62
C PHE A 33 -3.26 -7.62 4.00
N VAL A 34 -4.13 -7.63 5.01
CA VAL A 34 -3.73 -7.20 6.35
C VAL A 34 -2.67 -8.13 6.94
N ASN A 35 -2.83 -9.45 6.78
CA ASN A 35 -1.83 -10.41 7.25
C ASN A 35 -0.47 -10.22 6.55
N THR A 36 -0.48 -9.87 5.25
CA THR A 36 0.73 -9.51 4.50
C THR A 36 1.33 -8.19 4.99
N LEU A 37 0.51 -7.16 5.18
CA LEU A 37 0.96 -5.83 5.65
C LEU A 37 1.63 -5.89 7.03
N VAL A 38 1.13 -6.77 7.90
CA VAL A 38 1.64 -6.95 9.27
C VAL A 38 2.79 -7.97 9.32
N GLU A 39 3.10 -8.64 8.22
CA GLU A 39 4.08 -9.74 8.12
C GLU A 39 3.83 -10.88 9.13
N GLN A 40 2.59 -11.01 9.62
CA GLN A 40 2.20 -12.01 10.60
C GLN A 40 1.03 -12.85 10.06
N LYS A 41 1.32 -14.10 9.72
CA LYS A 41 0.29 -15.05 9.29
C LYS A 41 -0.70 -15.32 10.43
N GLY A 42 -1.99 -15.15 10.16
CA GLY A 42 -3.06 -15.42 11.11
C GLY A 42 -3.26 -14.35 12.19
N TRP A 43 -2.71 -13.15 12.01
CA TRP A 43 -2.96 -12.02 12.90
C TRP A 43 -4.44 -11.61 12.88
N LEU A 44 -5.01 -11.50 11.68
CA LEU A 44 -6.44 -11.58 11.47
C LEU A 44 -6.84 -13.01 11.10
N ASN A 45 -7.77 -13.57 11.89
CA ASN A 45 -8.43 -14.82 11.54
C ASN A 45 -9.43 -14.56 10.42
N HIS A 46 -9.48 -15.45 9.44
CA HIS A 46 -10.55 -15.45 8.46
C HIS A 46 -11.89 -15.53 9.18
N SER A 47 -12.68 -14.46 9.11
CA SER A 47 -14.05 -14.47 9.60
C SER A 47 -14.93 -15.23 8.60
N GLU A 48 -14.68 -16.53 8.47
CA GLU A 48 -15.66 -17.44 7.91
C GLU A 48 -16.51 -17.96 9.07
N PRO A 49 -17.85 -17.87 9.01
CA PRO A 49 -18.70 -18.78 9.75
C PRO A 49 -18.45 -20.18 9.17
N SER A 50 -17.72 -21.06 9.86
CA SER A 50 -18.25 -22.03 10.82
C SER A 50 -19.54 -22.69 10.35
N ASP A 51 -19.38 -23.91 9.81
CA ASP A 51 -20.39 -24.95 9.62
C ASP A 51 -21.45 -24.70 8.52
N PRO A 52 -21.51 -25.51 7.44
CA PRO A 52 -22.58 -25.41 6.44
C PRO A 52 -23.99 -25.63 7.01
N ALA A 53 -24.10 -26.14 8.25
CA ALA A 53 -25.36 -26.32 8.97
C ALA A 53 -26.00 -25.00 9.46
N THR A 54 -25.23 -23.92 9.64
CA THR A 54 -25.69 -22.63 10.17
C THR A 54 -25.72 -21.52 9.11
N ALA A 55 -25.43 -21.85 7.84
CA ALA A 55 -25.41 -20.90 6.72
C ALA A 55 -26.77 -20.20 6.45
N HIS A 56 -27.88 -20.77 6.93
CA HIS A 56 -29.22 -20.18 6.85
C HIS A 56 -29.54 -19.21 7.99
N GLU A 57 -28.72 -19.16 9.04
CA GLU A 57 -28.92 -18.24 10.15
C GLU A 57 -28.45 -16.83 9.74
N PRO A 58 -29.23 -15.77 10.02
CA PRO A 58 -28.77 -14.40 9.80
C PRO A 58 -27.47 -14.19 10.56
N ARG A 59 -26.39 -13.83 9.85
CA ARG A 59 -25.08 -13.62 10.48
C ARG A 59 -25.23 -12.63 11.66
N PRO A 60 -24.75 -12.96 12.87
CA PRO A 60 -24.89 -12.08 14.00
C PRO A 60 -24.14 -10.77 13.73
N PHE A 61 -24.81 -9.65 13.99
CA PHE A 61 -24.35 -8.25 13.99
C PHE A 61 -22.94 -8.00 13.41
N ILE A 62 -22.90 -7.34 12.25
CA ILE A 62 -21.68 -6.80 11.64
C ILE A 62 -20.97 -5.95 12.69
N LYS A 63 -19.81 -6.41 13.18
CA LYS A 63 -19.04 -5.72 14.20
C LYS A 63 -17.65 -5.40 13.68
N VAL A 64 -17.24 -4.15 13.84
CA VAL A 64 -15.88 -3.72 13.52
C VAL A 64 -14.91 -4.31 14.55
N HIS A 65 -13.95 -5.10 14.08
CA HIS A 65 -12.90 -5.69 14.91
C HIS A 65 -11.66 -4.81 14.85
N LYS A 66 -11.23 -4.28 16.00
CA LYS A 66 -9.99 -3.48 16.10
C LYS A 66 -8.85 -4.34 16.62
N GLN A 67 -7.70 -4.28 15.96
CA GLN A 67 -6.45 -4.82 16.45
C GLN A 67 -5.32 -3.81 16.27
N THR A 68 -4.39 -3.73 17.22
CA THR A 68 -3.29 -2.78 17.19
C THR A 68 -1.96 -3.51 17.24
N ILE A 69 -1.01 -3.07 16.42
CA ILE A 69 0.36 -3.55 16.40
C ILE A 69 1.33 -2.36 16.40
N GLU A 70 2.47 -2.53 17.06
CA GLU A 70 3.58 -1.59 17.01
C GLU A 70 4.62 -2.10 16.01
N LEU A 71 4.90 -1.31 14.99
CA LEU A 71 5.83 -1.54 13.89
C LEU A 71 6.98 -0.53 13.97
N GLU A 72 8.07 -0.77 13.25
CA GLU A 72 9.17 0.18 13.09
C GLU A 72 9.43 0.39 11.59
N GLN A 73 9.28 1.63 11.12
CA GLN A 73 9.57 2.01 9.74
C GLN A 73 10.71 3.04 9.73
N ASP A 74 11.86 2.71 9.16
CA ASP A 74 13.03 3.60 9.05
C ASP A 74 13.47 4.25 10.38
N GLY A 75 13.41 3.47 11.46
CA GLY A 75 13.73 3.91 12.82
C GLY A 75 12.69 4.87 13.43
N ILE A 76 11.47 4.90 12.89
CA ILE A 76 10.30 5.60 13.45
C ILE A 76 9.33 4.53 13.98
N PRO A 77 8.98 4.56 15.28
CA PRO A 77 7.97 3.64 15.80
C PRO A 77 6.58 4.04 15.27
N VAL A 78 5.86 3.08 14.69
CA VAL A 78 4.52 3.24 14.12
C VAL A 78 3.54 2.35 14.88
N ARG A 79 2.57 2.93 15.58
CA ARG A 79 1.44 2.21 16.16
C ARG A 79 0.32 2.14 15.13
N LEU A 80 0.20 1.00 14.45
CA LEU A 80 -0.83 0.73 13.46
C LEU A 80 -2.04 0.06 14.13
N THR A 81 -3.22 0.68 14.01
CA THR A 81 -4.49 0.09 14.43
C THR A 81 -5.30 -0.28 13.18
N VAL A 82 -5.58 -1.56 12.98
CA VAL A 82 -6.42 -2.04 11.88
C VAL A 82 -7.84 -2.28 12.39
N CYS A 83 -8.80 -1.63 11.75
CA CYS A 83 -10.23 -1.84 11.94
C CYS A 83 -10.74 -2.74 10.80
N ASP A 84 -10.87 -4.02 11.08
CA ASP A 84 -11.43 -5.00 10.16
C ASP A 84 -12.96 -4.98 10.21
N THR A 85 -13.58 -5.19 9.05
CA THR A 85 -15.03 -5.27 8.91
C THR A 85 -15.43 -6.60 8.28
N PRO A 86 -16.52 -7.24 8.72
CA PRO A 86 -16.97 -8.45 8.06
C PRO A 86 -17.36 -8.16 6.61
N GLY A 87 -17.23 -9.17 5.76
CA GLY A 87 -17.56 -9.04 4.34
C GLY A 87 -19.04 -8.79 4.13
N PHE A 88 -19.35 -7.92 3.17
CA PHE A 88 -20.70 -7.68 2.67
C PHE A 88 -20.82 -8.12 1.20
N GLY A 89 -22.02 -8.06 0.63
CA GLY A 89 -22.27 -8.36 -0.77
C GLY A 89 -22.69 -9.80 -1.07
N ASP A 90 -22.70 -10.70 -0.07
CA ASP A 90 -23.27 -12.05 -0.18
C ASP A 90 -24.79 -12.05 0.06
N ASN A 91 -25.29 -11.06 0.81
CA ASN A 91 -26.69 -10.94 1.18
C ASN A 91 -27.47 -10.13 0.13
N ILE A 92 -28.78 -10.39 0.03
CA ILE A 92 -29.70 -9.60 -0.82
C ILE A 92 -29.81 -8.16 -0.29
N ASP A 93 -29.87 -8.00 1.04
CA ASP A 93 -29.87 -6.70 1.71
C ASP A 93 -28.55 -6.50 2.46
N ASN A 94 -27.82 -5.43 2.11
CA ASN A 94 -26.55 -5.05 2.71
C ASN A 94 -26.64 -3.70 3.45
N GLU A 95 -27.82 -3.10 3.58
CA GLU A 95 -27.98 -1.76 4.17
C GLU A 95 -27.52 -1.71 5.64
N MET A 96 -27.74 -2.81 6.38
CA MET A 96 -27.22 -2.94 7.75
C MET A 96 -25.68 -2.89 7.80
N ALA A 97 -24.99 -3.41 6.78
CA ALA A 97 -23.53 -3.35 6.69
C ALA A 97 -23.06 -1.91 6.51
N PHE A 98 -23.70 -1.19 5.58
CA PHE A 98 -23.35 0.20 5.25
C PHE A 98 -23.57 1.13 6.43
N SER A 99 -24.72 0.96 7.09
CA SER A 99 -25.04 1.73 8.29
C SER A 99 -24.06 1.43 9.41
N THR A 100 -23.73 0.17 9.69
CA THR A 100 -22.76 -0.17 10.74
C THR A 100 -21.37 0.46 10.49
N ILE A 101 -20.88 0.44 9.25
CA ILE A 101 -19.59 1.04 8.89
C ILE A 101 -19.65 2.56 9.06
N SER A 102 -20.70 3.20 8.54
CA SER A 102 -20.88 4.66 8.60
C SER A 102 -21.03 5.13 10.04
N ASP A 103 -21.90 4.49 10.83
CA ASP A 103 -22.17 4.80 12.23
C ASP A 103 -20.90 4.65 13.08
N TYR A 104 -20.07 3.65 12.77
CA TYR A 104 -18.79 3.47 13.45
C TYR A 104 -17.84 4.65 13.18
N LEU A 105 -17.70 5.09 11.93
CA LEU A 105 -16.86 6.24 11.55
C LEU A 105 -17.36 7.53 12.19
N GLU A 106 -18.66 7.82 12.07
CA GLU A 106 -19.29 8.99 12.66
C GLU A 106 -19.10 9.01 14.18
N LYS A 107 -19.27 7.86 14.83
CA LYS A 107 -19.03 7.72 16.27
C LYS A 107 -17.59 8.04 16.65
N GLN A 108 -16.59 7.55 15.91
CA GLN A 108 -15.19 7.88 16.22
C GLN A 108 -14.91 9.38 16.07
N CYS A 109 -15.51 10.03 15.07
CA CYS A 109 -15.41 11.49 14.91
C CYS A 109 -16.08 12.24 16.07
N HIS A 110 -17.32 11.87 16.42
CA HIS A 110 -18.06 12.47 17.52
C HIS A 110 -17.38 12.28 18.88
N ASP A 111 -16.79 11.10 19.15
CA ASP A 111 -16.09 10.83 20.41
C ASP A 111 -14.90 11.78 20.58
N ILE A 112 -14.10 11.99 19.52
CA ILE A 112 -12.97 12.94 19.56
C ILE A 112 -13.46 14.39 19.66
N LEU A 113 -14.44 14.80 18.83
CA LEU A 113 -14.98 16.16 18.88
C LEU A 113 -15.59 16.48 20.25
N GLY A 114 -16.28 15.50 20.85
CA GLY A 114 -16.81 15.57 22.21
C GLY A 114 -15.73 15.81 23.25
N GLU A 115 -14.57 15.16 23.14
CA GLU A 115 -13.45 15.39 24.05
C GLU A 115 -12.73 16.73 23.78
N GLU A 116 -12.51 17.10 22.52
CA GLU A 116 -11.86 18.37 22.15
C GLU A 116 -12.65 19.60 22.63
N SER A 117 -13.99 19.49 22.67
CA SER A 117 -14.90 20.52 23.15
C SER A 117 -14.96 20.66 24.68
N ARG A 118 -14.41 19.71 25.45
CA ARG A 118 -14.41 19.77 26.92
C ARG A 118 -13.45 20.86 27.43
N ILE A 119 -13.92 21.61 28.44
CA ILE A 119 -13.11 22.63 29.13
C ILE A 119 -11.92 22.00 29.87
N LYS A 120 -12.12 20.83 30.48
CA LYS A 120 -11.05 20.02 31.10
C LYS A 120 -10.86 18.76 30.28
N ARG A 121 -9.87 18.79 29.39
CA ARG A 121 -9.54 17.68 28.49
C ARG A 121 -8.84 16.57 29.24
N ASN A 122 -9.20 15.33 28.93
CA ASN A 122 -8.47 14.16 29.38
C ASN A 122 -7.20 13.99 28.53
N ALA A 123 -6.05 14.31 29.11
CA ALA A 123 -4.75 14.16 28.45
C ALA A 123 -4.36 12.71 28.12
N ARG A 124 -5.15 11.72 28.56
CA ARG A 124 -4.95 10.29 28.28
C ARG A 124 -5.86 9.74 27.18
N LEU A 125 -6.72 10.55 26.57
CA LEU A 125 -7.53 10.06 25.46
C LEU A 125 -6.62 9.77 24.26
N GLU A 126 -6.71 8.54 23.74
CA GLU A 126 -6.03 8.16 22.51
C GLU A 126 -6.92 8.50 21.30
N ASP A 127 -6.34 9.10 20.26
CA ASP A 127 -7.05 9.39 19.03
C ASP A 127 -7.29 8.09 18.25
N ASN A 128 -8.56 7.68 18.21
CA ASN A 128 -9.00 6.45 17.55
C ASN A 128 -9.74 6.72 16.23
N ARG A 129 -9.64 7.94 15.69
CA ARG A 129 -10.20 8.24 14.36
C ARG A 129 -9.54 7.36 13.31
N VAL A 130 -10.35 6.94 12.34
CA VAL A 130 -9.86 6.24 11.16
C VAL A 130 -9.26 7.29 10.22
N HIS A 131 -7.98 7.14 9.86
CA HIS A 131 -7.30 8.11 8.99
C HIS A 131 -7.52 7.80 7.51
N ALA A 132 -7.54 6.51 7.18
CA ALA A 132 -7.77 6.02 5.83
C ALA A 132 -8.61 4.74 5.84
N LEU A 133 -9.41 4.57 4.79
CA LEU A 133 -10.23 3.40 4.55
C LEU A 133 -9.81 2.77 3.22
N LEU A 134 -9.29 1.55 3.27
CA LEU A 134 -9.01 0.77 2.06
C LEU A 134 -10.30 0.09 1.61
N TYR A 135 -10.75 0.46 0.42
CA TYR A 135 -11.96 -0.08 -0.18
C TYR A 135 -11.60 -1.14 -1.21
N PHE A 136 -11.81 -2.41 -0.87
CA PHE A 136 -11.51 -3.55 -1.71
C PHE A 136 -12.66 -3.80 -2.68
N ILE A 137 -12.41 -3.47 -3.94
CA ILE A 137 -13.29 -3.71 -5.07
C ILE A 137 -13.04 -5.13 -5.58
N PRO A 138 -14.08 -5.99 -5.66
CA PRO A 138 -13.91 -7.33 -6.21
C PRO A 138 -13.41 -7.29 -7.66
N PRO A 139 -12.50 -8.19 -8.06
CA PRO A 139 -11.96 -8.21 -9.41
C PRO A 139 -12.98 -8.80 -10.41
N THR A 140 -14.07 -8.09 -10.68
CA THR A 140 -15.13 -8.51 -11.62
C THR A 140 -14.72 -8.41 -13.08
N GLY A 141 -13.64 -7.68 -13.40
CA GLY A 141 -13.16 -7.48 -14.77
C GLY A 141 -13.94 -6.44 -15.58
N HIS A 142 -14.95 -5.80 -14.99
CA HIS A 142 -15.87 -4.86 -15.66
C HIS A 142 -15.92 -3.51 -14.93
N SER A 143 -17.12 -2.95 -14.82
CA SER A 143 -17.44 -1.71 -14.13
C SER A 143 -17.59 -1.91 -12.61
N LEU A 144 -17.56 -0.80 -11.87
CA LEU A 144 -17.96 -0.75 -10.48
C LEU A 144 -19.41 -1.22 -10.31
N ARG A 145 -19.68 -1.95 -9.22
CA ARG A 145 -21.05 -2.33 -8.86
C ARG A 145 -21.77 -1.12 -8.27
N GLU A 146 -23.07 -1.02 -8.53
CA GLU A 146 -23.92 0.07 -7.97
C GLU A 146 -23.80 0.17 -6.45
N MET A 147 -23.75 -0.97 -5.78
CA MET A 147 -23.52 -1.08 -4.34
C MET A 147 -22.20 -0.43 -3.88
N ASP A 148 -21.12 -0.64 -4.65
CA ASP A 148 -19.81 -0.08 -4.32
C ASP A 148 -19.80 1.44 -4.54
N ILE A 149 -20.47 1.90 -5.61
CA ILE A 149 -20.64 3.33 -5.90
C ILE A 149 -21.39 4.04 -4.76
N GLU A 150 -22.51 3.48 -4.32
CA GLU A 150 -23.32 4.03 -3.23
C GLU A 150 -22.54 4.07 -1.92
N LEU A 151 -21.88 2.97 -1.55
CA LEU A 151 -21.13 2.89 -0.30
C LEU A 151 -19.91 3.82 -0.30
N MET A 152 -19.13 3.87 -1.38
CA MET A 152 -17.97 4.76 -1.47
C MET A 152 -18.38 6.24 -1.36
N LYS A 153 -19.48 6.65 -2.01
CA LYS A 153 -20.03 8.01 -1.88
C LYS A 153 -20.50 8.34 -0.47
N ARG A 154 -21.07 7.37 0.24
CA ARG A 154 -21.53 7.55 1.63
C ARG A 154 -20.35 7.66 2.60
N LEU A 155 -19.25 6.95 2.35
CA LEU A 155 -18.08 6.91 3.23
C LEU A 155 -17.08 8.04 2.97
N SER A 156 -16.96 8.52 1.73
CA SER A 156 -16.00 9.56 1.36
C SER A 156 -16.06 10.87 2.17
N PRO A 157 -17.23 11.39 2.61
CA PRO A 157 -17.24 12.58 3.48
C PRO A 157 -16.77 12.29 4.92
N LEU A 158 -16.73 11.02 5.33
CA LEU A 158 -16.40 10.61 6.70
C LEU A 158 -14.92 10.23 6.86
N VAL A 159 -14.28 9.72 5.79
CA VAL A 159 -12.91 9.19 5.83
C VAL A 159 -12.27 9.24 4.45
N ASN A 160 -10.93 9.31 4.40
CA ASN A 160 -10.17 9.20 3.17
C ASN A 160 -10.30 7.78 2.59
N VAL A 161 -11.08 7.63 1.52
CA VAL A 161 -11.31 6.34 0.84
C VAL A 161 -10.23 6.11 -0.21
N ILE A 162 -9.53 4.98 -0.13
CA ILE A 162 -8.51 4.56 -1.09
C ILE A 162 -9.02 3.29 -1.77
N PRO A 163 -9.33 3.32 -3.08
CA PRO A 163 -9.81 2.15 -3.81
C PRO A 163 -8.65 1.17 -4.10
N VAL A 164 -8.94 -0.10 -3.91
CA VAL A 164 -7.98 -1.21 -4.01
C VAL A 164 -8.62 -2.35 -4.79
N ILE A 165 -7.89 -2.96 -5.72
CA ILE A 165 -8.35 -4.06 -6.56
C ILE A 165 -7.42 -5.28 -6.41
N GLY A 166 -7.97 -6.49 -6.45
CA GLY A 166 -7.15 -7.72 -6.40
C GLY A 166 -6.52 -8.13 -7.74
N ARG A 167 -6.91 -7.52 -8.87
CA ARG A 167 -6.42 -7.90 -10.22
C ARG A 167 -6.23 -6.69 -11.13
N LEU A 168 -5.04 -6.58 -11.73
CA LEU A 168 -4.63 -5.48 -12.63
C LEU A 168 -5.51 -5.28 -13.88
N THR A 169 -6.26 -6.29 -14.31
CA THR A 169 -6.96 -6.26 -15.61
C THR A 169 -8.16 -5.31 -15.67
N ALA A 170 -8.65 -4.81 -14.53
CA ALA A 170 -9.86 -3.99 -14.44
C ALA A 170 -9.62 -2.53 -14.03
N SER A 171 -8.37 -2.10 -13.82
CA SER A 171 -8.07 -0.78 -13.22
C SER A 171 -8.60 0.41 -14.03
N LEU A 172 -8.55 0.34 -15.37
CA LEU A 172 -8.95 1.44 -16.25
C LEU A 172 -10.46 1.71 -16.22
N SER A 173 -11.28 0.67 -16.33
CA SER A 173 -12.75 0.82 -16.32
C SER A 173 -13.25 1.34 -14.97
N ILE A 174 -12.64 0.88 -13.88
CA ILE A 174 -12.98 1.32 -12.52
C ILE A 174 -12.68 2.81 -12.33
N MET A 175 -11.54 3.31 -12.81
CA MET A 175 -11.23 4.75 -12.72
C MET A 175 -12.19 5.60 -13.55
N GLN A 176 -12.58 5.13 -14.74
CA GLN A 176 -13.60 5.81 -15.55
C GLN A 176 -14.94 5.91 -14.84
N ASP A 177 -15.35 4.85 -14.14
CA ASP A 177 -16.58 4.87 -13.34
C ASP A 177 -16.45 5.82 -12.14
N ILE A 178 -15.33 5.80 -11.42
CA ILE A 178 -15.07 6.72 -10.30
C ILE A 178 -15.21 8.17 -10.74
N GLU A 179 -14.66 8.51 -11.90
CA GLU A 179 -14.76 9.85 -12.49
C GLU A 179 -16.20 10.14 -12.96
N HIS A 180 -16.82 9.22 -13.71
CA HIS A 180 -18.17 9.38 -14.25
C HIS A 180 -19.23 9.59 -13.16
N TYR A 181 -19.12 8.84 -12.07
CA TYR A 181 -20.03 8.93 -10.94
C TYR A 181 -19.59 9.99 -9.90
N GLU A 182 -18.48 10.70 -10.12
CA GLU A 182 -17.96 11.73 -9.21
C GLU A 182 -17.75 11.21 -7.78
N ILE A 183 -17.16 10.02 -7.65
CA ILE A 183 -16.92 9.42 -6.33
C ILE A 183 -15.68 10.05 -5.70
N PRO A 184 -15.79 10.73 -4.54
CA PRO A 184 -14.63 11.37 -3.92
C PRO A 184 -13.71 10.31 -3.31
N ILE A 185 -12.59 10.04 -3.96
CA ILE A 185 -11.51 9.21 -3.44
C ILE A 185 -10.34 10.07 -2.97
N TYR A 186 -9.48 9.51 -2.12
CA TYR A 186 -8.27 10.19 -1.71
C TYR A 186 -7.35 10.42 -2.91
N ASN A 187 -7.02 11.68 -3.16
CA ASN A 187 -6.21 12.10 -4.30
C ASN A 187 -4.96 12.79 -3.77
N PHE A 188 -3.88 12.02 -3.57
CA PHE A 188 -2.59 12.43 -2.99
C PHE A 188 -2.25 13.89 -3.33
N PRO A 189 -2.52 14.84 -2.42
CA PRO A 189 -2.38 16.25 -2.71
C PRO A 189 -0.90 16.61 -2.77
N PHE A 190 -0.58 17.62 -3.57
CA PHE A 190 0.75 18.20 -3.65
C PHE A 190 0.58 19.70 -3.88
N ASP A 191 1.49 20.48 -3.32
CA ASP A 191 1.57 21.91 -3.55
C ASP A 191 2.79 22.19 -4.44
N PRO A 192 2.59 22.63 -5.70
CA PRO A 192 3.71 22.91 -6.60
C PRO A 192 4.56 24.11 -6.17
N GLU A 193 4.13 24.90 -5.20
CA GLU A 193 4.87 26.05 -4.65
C GLU A 193 5.60 25.71 -3.34
N GLU A 194 5.09 24.78 -2.54
CA GLU A 194 5.67 24.41 -1.23
C GLU A 194 6.45 23.08 -1.24
N ASP A 195 6.07 22.11 -2.07
CA ASP A 195 6.68 20.77 -2.10
C ASP A 195 7.90 20.72 -3.03
N ASP A 196 8.90 19.94 -2.62
CA ASP A 196 10.09 19.67 -3.45
C ASP A 196 9.73 18.77 -4.65
N ASP A 197 10.46 18.91 -5.76
CA ASP A 197 10.23 18.15 -7.01
C ASP A 197 10.13 16.63 -6.80
N ASP A 198 10.91 16.08 -5.87
CA ASP A 198 10.89 14.65 -5.51
C ASP A 198 9.53 14.22 -4.93
N VAL A 199 8.96 15.02 -4.02
CA VAL A 199 7.66 14.74 -3.38
C VAL A 199 6.53 14.84 -4.42
N ILE A 200 6.62 15.81 -5.32
CA ILE A 200 5.65 15.99 -6.41
C ILE A 200 5.67 14.77 -7.34
N ALA A 201 6.86 14.31 -7.71
CA ALA A 201 7.05 13.13 -8.56
C ALA A 201 6.45 11.87 -7.88
N GLU A 202 6.80 11.62 -6.62
CA GLU A 202 6.27 10.48 -5.84
C GLU A 202 4.74 10.52 -5.74
N ASN A 203 4.15 11.67 -5.39
CA ASN A 203 2.70 11.82 -5.30
C ASN A 203 2.01 11.67 -6.67
N SER A 204 2.67 12.07 -7.76
CA SER A 204 2.16 11.85 -9.11
C SER A 204 2.16 10.36 -9.49
N GLU A 205 3.22 9.62 -9.15
CA GLU A 205 3.31 8.17 -9.38
C GLU A 205 2.26 7.40 -8.58
N LEU A 206 2.03 7.78 -7.31
CA LEU A 206 1.00 7.19 -6.46
C LEU A 206 -0.40 7.40 -7.05
N ARG A 207 -0.68 8.59 -7.61
CA ARG A 207 -1.97 8.86 -8.29
C ARG A 207 -2.15 8.08 -9.57
N ALA A 208 -1.08 7.95 -10.37
CA ALA A 208 -1.11 7.14 -11.58
C ALA A 208 -1.33 5.64 -11.28
N SER A 209 -1.03 5.21 -10.06
CA SER A 209 -1.19 3.83 -9.60
C SER A 209 -2.58 3.52 -9.03
N LEU A 210 -3.51 4.49 -9.00
CA LEU A 210 -4.87 4.27 -8.52
C LEU A 210 -5.77 3.61 -9.60
N PRO A 211 -6.67 2.68 -9.21
CA PRO A 211 -6.74 2.02 -7.90
C PRO A 211 -5.56 1.06 -7.70
N PHE A 212 -5.08 0.94 -6.46
CA PHE A 212 -3.95 0.07 -6.17
C PHE A 212 -4.30 -1.39 -6.46
N ALA A 213 -3.49 -2.05 -7.28
CA ALA A 213 -3.62 -3.47 -7.53
C ALA A 213 -2.78 -4.28 -6.52
N LEU A 214 -3.45 -5.08 -5.69
CA LEU A 214 -2.80 -5.96 -4.74
C LEU A 214 -2.74 -7.38 -5.30
N VAL A 215 -1.59 -8.03 -5.13
CA VAL A 215 -1.43 -9.47 -5.32
C VAL A 215 -1.06 -10.06 -3.97
N GLY A 216 -1.92 -10.90 -3.41
CA GLY A 216 -1.61 -11.64 -2.20
C GLY A 216 -0.56 -12.71 -2.48
N SER A 217 0.40 -12.91 -1.59
CA SER A 217 1.47 -13.90 -1.76
C SER A 217 0.97 -15.35 -1.91
N GLU A 218 -0.24 -15.65 -1.44
CA GLU A 218 -0.86 -16.98 -1.56
C GLU A 218 -1.52 -17.21 -2.93
N GLU A 219 -1.86 -16.14 -3.66
CA GLU A 219 -2.43 -16.19 -5.02
C GLU A 219 -1.38 -16.06 -6.12
N GLU A 220 -0.13 -15.70 -5.82
CA GLU A 220 0.95 -15.59 -6.83
C GLU A 220 1.08 -16.86 -7.68
N VAL A 221 0.97 -18.03 -7.05
CA VAL A 221 1.15 -19.32 -7.75
C VAL A 221 -0.02 -19.60 -8.71
N GLU A 222 -1.25 -19.27 -8.31
CA GLU A 222 -2.46 -19.55 -9.10
C GLU A 222 -2.69 -18.49 -10.19
N PHE A 223 -2.42 -17.21 -9.91
CA PHE A 223 -2.46 -16.12 -10.89
C PHE A 223 -1.43 -16.29 -12.01
N LEU A 224 -0.21 -16.74 -11.69
CA LEU A 224 0.80 -17.07 -12.71
C LEU A 224 0.34 -18.21 -13.61
N TYR A 225 -0.33 -19.21 -13.04
CA TYR A 225 -0.85 -20.37 -13.76
C TYR A 225 -2.02 -20.01 -14.68
N GLU A 226 -2.96 -19.21 -14.21
CA GLU A 226 -4.16 -18.84 -14.97
C GLU A 226 -3.86 -17.84 -16.09
N ASN A 227 -3.01 -16.84 -15.86
CA ASN A 227 -2.50 -15.97 -16.92
C ASN A 227 -1.69 -16.73 -17.97
N TYR A 228 -0.91 -17.74 -17.55
CA TYR A 228 -0.19 -18.60 -18.50
C TYR A 228 -1.17 -19.40 -19.36
N ARG A 229 -2.21 -19.96 -18.75
CA ARG A 229 -3.26 -20.72 -19.44
C ARG A 229 -4.04 -19.85 -20.42
N GLU A 230 -4.51 -18.67 -20.03
CA GLU A 230 -5.20 -17.72 -20.92
C GLU A 230 -4.30 -17.25 -22.08
N LYS A 231 -3.01 -17.02 -21.82
CA LYS A 231 -2.03 -16.62 -22.84
C LYS A 231 -1.67 -17.77 -23.78
N ALA A 232 -1.74 -19.02 -23.31
CA ALA A 232 -1.60 -20.22 -24.13
C ALA A 232 -2.83 -20.44 -25.01
N LEU A 233 -4.04 -20.22 -24.49
CA LEU A 233 -5.28 -20.29 -25.28
C LEU A 233 -5.38 -19.18 -26.33
N SER A 234 -4.94 -17.95 -26.02
CA SER A 234 -4.98 -16.83 -26.99
C SER A 234 -3.90 -16.93 -28.08
N ARG A 235 -2.83 -17.71 -27.89
CA ARG A 235 -1.82 -18.03 -28.92
C ARG A 235 -2.19 -19.23 -29.80
N GLY A 236 -3.27 -19.95 -29.50
CA GLY A 236 -3.66 -21.18 -30.18
C GLY A 236 -4.65 -21.00 -31.33
N THR A 237 -4.32 -20.22 -32.35
CA THR A 237 -5.00 -20.29 -33.66
C THR A 237 -3.97 -20.36 -34.79
N ALA A 238 -3.32 -21.52 -34.95
CA ALA A 238 -2.67 -21.88 -36.20
C ALA A 238 -2.55 -23.41 -36.36
N ASN A 239 -3.31 -23.91 -37.34
CA ASN A 239 -3.23 -25.19 -38.06
C ASN A 239 -3.59 -26.52 -37.36
N PRO A 240 -4.51 -27.32 -37.94
CA PRO A 240 -4.86 -28.66 -37.48
C PRO A 240 -3.98 -29.69 -38.21
N ALA A 241 -2.76 -29.90 -37.74
CA ALA A 241 -1.94 -31.06 -38.09
C ALA A 241 -0.69 -31.08 -37.20
N ASP A 242 -0.78 -31.59 -35.97
CA ASP A 242 0.33 -32.35 -35.42
C ASP A 242 -0.10 -33.22 -34.24
N GLU A 243 0.60 -34.34 -34.12
CA GLU A 243 0.34 -35.47 -33.22
C GLU A 243 0.32 -35.06 -31.73
N SER A 244 -0.48 -35.79 -30.94
CA SER A 244 -0.68 -35.57 -29.51
C SER A 244 0.61 -35.70 -28.70
N ILE A 245 1.20 -34.56 -28.32
CA ILE A 245 2.33 -34.48 -27.39
C ILE A 245 1.80 -34.47 -25.94
N PRO A 246 2.31 -35.32 -25.02
CA PRO A 246 1.88 -35.34 -23.63
C PRO A 246 2.13 -34.01 -22.89
N PRO A 247 1.26 -33.60 -21.94
CA PRO A 247 1.33 -32.30 -21.26
C PRO A 247 2.61 -32.05 -20.45
N ASP A 248 3.24 -33.09 -19.91
CA ASP A 248 4.36 -32.96 -18.95
C ASP A 248 5.68 -32.51 -19.60
N ASP A 249 5.90 -32.80 -20.88
CA ASP A 249 7.15 -32.44 -21.58
C ASP A 249 7.15 -30.98 -22.09
N ILE A 250 5.98 -30.38 -22.30
CA ILE A 250 5.82 -29.00 -22.78
C ILE A 250 6.06 -27.98 -21.63
N VAL A 251 5.59 -28.33 -20.42
CA VAL A 251 5.80 -27.54 -19.19
C VAL A 251 7.28 -27.48 -18.83
N ASN A 252 7.98 -28.63 -18.89
CA ASN A 252 9.41 -28.71 -18.60
C ASN A 252 10.26 -27.92 -19.59
N ARG A 253 9.91 -27.92 -20.88
CA ARG A 253 10.64 -27.15 -21.90
C ARG A 253 10.43 -25.64 -21.74
N SER A 254 9.22 -25.22 -21.38
CA SER A 254 8.91 -23.80 -21.13
C SER A 254 9.51 -23.28 -19.82
N PHE A 255 9.54 -24.11 -18.76
CA PHE A 255 10.20 -23.79 -17.50
C PHE A 255 11.70 -23.58 -17.72
N LYS A 256 12.37 -24.48 -18.46
CA LYS A 256 13.80 -24.33 -18.80
C LYS A 256 14.11 -23.06 -19.60
N LEU A 257 13.26 -22.71 -20.58
CA LEU A 257 13.45 -21.47 -21.35
C LEU A 257 13.27 -20.22 -20.48
N LYS A 258 12.33 -20.26 -19.53
CA LYS A 258 12.08 -19.14 -18.62
C LYS A 258 13.17 -19.01 -17.55
N GLU A 259 13.66 -20.13 -17.02
CA GLU A 259 14.81 -20.19 -16.11
C GLU A 259 16.08 -19.65 -16.78
N GLU A 260 16.30 -19.99 -18.05
CA GLU A 260 17.44 -19.47 -18.82
C GLU A 260 17.31 -17.97 -19.12
N GLN A 261 16.09 -17.47 -19.37
CA GLN A 261 15.82 -16.04 -19.50
C GLN A 261 16.05 -15.29 -18.18
N LEU A 262 15.54 -15.82 -17.07
CA LEU A 262 15.68 -15.23 -15.76
C LEU A 262 17.17 -15.12 -15.37
N ARG A 263 17.94 -16.17 -15.65
CA ARG A 263 19.39 -16.19 -15.41
C ARG A 263 20.13 -15.14 -16.24
N LYS A 264 19.73 -14.91 -17.50
CA LYS A 264 20.31 -13.85 -18.36
C LYS A 264 19.95 -12.46 -17.87
N GLU A 265 18.75 -12.24 -17.34
CA GLU A 265 18.37 -10.95 -16.75
C GLU A 265 19.09 -10.70 -15.43
N GLU A 266 19.24 -11.72 -14.58
CA GLU A 266 19.99 -11.63 -13.33
C GLU A 266 21.46 -11.28 -13.57
N GLU A 267 22.07 -11.85 -14.61
CA GLU A 267 23.44 -11.53 -15.01
C GLU A 267 23.58 -10.08 -15.53
N LYS A 268 22.60 -9.59 -16.29
CA LYS A 268 22.54 -8.18 -16.70
C LYS A 268 22.35 -7.24 -15.51
N LEU A 269 21.51 -7.61 -14.54
CA LEU A 269 21.28 -6.82 -13.34
C LEU A 269 22.56 -6.72 -12.50
N LYS A 270 23.28 -7.84 -12.34
CA LYS A 270 24.59 -7.87 -11.68
C LYS A 270 25.60 -6.99 -12.39
N GLU A 271 25.61 -6.96 -13.72
CA GLU A 271 26.49 -6.08 -14.49
C GLU A 271 26.16 -4.59 -14.28
N ILE A 272 24.88 -4.24 -14.25
CA ILE A 272 24.41 -2.88 -13.95
C ILE A 272 24.80 -2.49 -12.52
N GLU A 273 24.58 -3.37 -11.54
CA GLU A 273 24.94 -3.13 -10.15
C GLU A 273 26.44 -2.89 -9.99
N LEU A 274 27.28 -3.71 -10.62
CA LEU A 274 28.74 -3.60 -10.57
C LEU A 274 29.25 -2.33 -11.28
N ARG A 275 28.54 -1.86 -12.30
CA ARG A 275 28.81 -0.58 -12.95
C ARG A 275 28.45 0.59 -12.02
N VAL A 276 27.27 0.54 -11.40
CA VAL A 276 26.81 1.57 -10.46
C VAL A 276 27.72 1.63 -9.23
N GLN A 277 28.10 0.48 -8.65
CA GLN A 277 29.04 0.43 -7.52
C GLN A 277 30.41 1.02 -7.88
N ARG A 278 30.92 0.76 -9.10
CA ARG A 278 32.16 1.38 -9.58
C ARG A 278 32.03 2.89 -9.68
N GLU A 279 30.97 3.38 -10.31
CA GLU A 279 30.73 4.82 -10.47
C GLU A 279 30.59 5.53 -9.12
N ILE A 280 29.89 4.91 -8.16
CA ILE A 280 29.79 5.41 -6.78
C ILE A 280 31.16 5.44 -6.11
N SER A 281 31.98 4.38 -6.29
CA SER A 281 33.31 4.31 -5.68
C SER A 281 34.28 5.35 -6.25
N GLU A 282 34.21 5.61 -7.55
CA GLU A 282 35.02 6.63 -8.23
C GLU A 282 34.62 8.04 -7.76
N LYS A 283 33.31 8.35 -7.74
CA LYS A 283 32.83 9.63 -7.20
C LYS A 283 33.22 9.83 -5.75
N ARG A 284 33.22 8.75 -4.94
CA ARG A 284 33.65 8.82 -3.53
C ARG A 284 35.14 9.12 -3.40
N GLN A 285 35.99 8.55 -4.26
CA GLN A 285 37.42 8.86 -4.27
C GLN A 285 37.69 10.29 -4.74
N GLU A 286 36.98 10.76 -5.77
CA GLU A 286 37.09 12.14 -6.25
C GLU A 286 36.70 13.14 -5.16
N LEU A 287 35.60 12.88 -4.44
CA LEU A 287 35.17 13.71 -3.32
C LEU A 287 36.21 13.76 -2.20
N LEU A 288 36.80 12.61 -1.83
CA LEU A 288 37.85 12.55 -0.82
C LEU A 288 39.10 13.34 -1.24
N ALA A 289 39.52 13.24 -2.49
CA ALA A 289 40.65 14.02 -3.02
C ALA A 289 40.35 15.53 -3.01
N ARG A 290 39.11 15.91 -3.30
CA ARG A 290 38.65 17.30 -3.27
C ARG A 290 38.59 17.85 -1.84
N GLU A 291 38.15 17.05 -0.88
CA GLU A 291 38.16 17.38 0.55
C GLU A 291 39.60 17.58 1.07
N GLU A 292 40.53 16.71 0.70
CA GLU A 292 41.95 16.85 1.08
C GLU A 292 42.59 18.10 0.46
N SER A 293 42.25 18.42 -0.79
CA SER A 293 42.70 19.65 -1.45
C SER A 293 42.19 20.91 -0.76
N LEU A 294 40.91 20.93 -0.39
CA LEU A 294 40.30 22.02 0.39
C LEU A 294 40.98 22.17 1.75
N ARG A 295 41.19 21.07 2.47
CA ARG A 295 41.89 21.07 3.76
C ARG A 295 43.31 21.61 3.64
N ASN A 296 44.04 21.26 2.59
CA ASN A 296 45.37 21.80 2.34
C ASN A 296 45.36 23.30 2.02
N MET A 297 44.34 23.78 1.30
CA MET A 297 44.15 25.22 1.06
C MET A 297 43.78 25.97 2.34
N GLU A 298 42.93 25.41 3.20
CA GLU A 298 42.59 26.00 4.51
C GLU A 298 43.82 26.13 5.41
N VAL A 299 44.67 25.08 5.48
CA VAL A 299 45.92 25.13 6.25
C VAL A 299 46.86 26.20 5.69
N ARG A 300 46.98 26.32 4.36
CA ARG A 300 47.79 27.37 3.73
C ARG A 300 47.23 28.77 4.01
N ALA A 301 45.91 28.95 3.91
CA ALA A 301 45.25 30.22 4.20
C ALA A 301 45.44 30.62 5.68
N SER A 302 45.31 29.67 6.60
CA SER A 302 45.57 29.87 8.04
C SER A 302 47.01 30.28 8.32
N ASN A 303 47.99 29.60 7.70
CA ASN A 303 49.41 29.95 7.84
C ASN A 303 49.76 31.32 7.23
N LEU A 304 49.11 31.72 6.13
CA LEU A 304 49.24 33.07 5.57
C LEU A 304 48.65 34.13 6.52
N PHE A 305 47.50 33.84 7.14
CA PHE A 305 46.89 34.74 8.12
C PHE A 305 47.76 34.94 9.37
N MET A 306 48.44 33.89 9.83
CA MET A 306 49.35 33.95 10.99
C MET A 306 50.67 34.67 10.71
N ASN A 307 51.08 34.78 9.44
CA ASN A 307 52.32 35.48 9.05
C ASN A 307 52.12 36.98 8.72
N VAL A 308 50.87 37.45 8.65
CA VAL A 308 50.52 38.85 8.34
C VAL A 308 50.11 39.63 9.61
N LEU A 309 49.98 38.96 10.75
CA LEU A 309 49.83 39.54 12.10
C LEU A 309 51.18 39.56 12.83
#